data_AF-A0A9Y3VWJ7-F1
#
_entry.id   AF-A0A9Y3VWJ7-F1
#
_cell.length_a   1.000
_cell.length_b   1.000
_cell.length_c   1.000
_cell.angle_alpha   90.00
_cell.angle_beta   90.00
_cell.angle_gamma   90.00
#
_symmetry.space_group_name_H-M   'P 1'
#
loop_
_entity.id
_entity.type
_entity.pdbx_description
1 polymer ?
#
loop_
_entity_poly.entity_id
_entity_poly.type
_entity_poly.pdbx_seq_one_letter_code
_entity_poly.pdbx_strand_id
1 'polypeptide(L)'
;SSTNPNINGLEKTFRIDVFLLFFLRDNCKAYTFFEKQLSSIGCTVELNFDEEEVLVRGEVDKGPGGGFGGSAEKWEYQVNQVFVQLTESYNCYHVLEPKQLVDAPPSLGCSKIFFIECLPWDGVRGKSVQALGNGLQKCLELCVRLNFGSVAIPIIGPGIVLNYPLREAIQVLTDIIHQFGLSASSGSLTNIHIVIKPGYPDSEECYHDVYRQLSLNMNQGGQAIFRSLTSDLDDITMTVESGVKLHVVFGDITNETTDVVVNTTDFQNFILGK
;
A
#
# COMPACT_ATOMS: atom_id res chain seq x y z
N SER A 1 -11.94 -3.38 -44.53
CA SER A 1 -12.10 -4.38 -43.45
C SER A 1 -13.58 -4.61 -43.23
N SER A 2 -14.06 -5.83 -43.46
CA SER A 2 -15.46 -6.20 -43.35
C SER A 2 -15.85 -6.48 -41.89
N THR A 3 -16.51 -5.55 -41.23
CA THR A 3 -17.13 -5.79 -39.91
C THR A 3 -18.32 -6.74 -40.12
N ASN A 4 -18.27 -7.94 -39.54
CA ASN A 4 -19.36 -8.91 -39.61
C ASN A 4 -20.56 -8.36 -38.80
N PRO A 5 -21.71 -8.02 -39.42
CA PRO A 5 -22.84 -7.37 -38.74
C PRO A 5 -23.58 -8.27 -37.73
N ASN A 6 -23.10 -9.51 -37.56
CA ASN A 6 -23.63 -10.50 -36.63
C ASN A 6 -22.83 -10.58 -35.32
N ILE A 7 -21.69 -9.91 -35.22
CA ILE A 7 -20.84 -9.87 -34.02
C ILE A 7 -21.03 -8.53 -33.32
N ASN A 8 -21.21 -8.54 -32.01
CA ASN A 8 -21.18 -7.34 -31.18
C ASN A 8 -20.04 -7.43 -30.16
N GLY A 9 -19.22 -6.38 -30.09
CA GLY A 9 -18.21 -6.24 -29.04
C GLY A 9 -18.87 -5.81 -27.74
N LEU A 10 -18.51 -6.48 -26.64
CA LEU A 10 -18.93 -6.15 -25.29
C LEU A 10 -17.69 -5.86 -24.45
N GLU A 11 -17.82 -4.91 -23.53
CA GLU A 11 -16.80 -4.58 -22.56
C GLU A 11 -17.42 -4.52 -21.17
N LYS A 12 -16.68 -5.00 -20.17
CA LYS A 12 -17.07 -4.90 -18.77
C LYS A 12 -15.86 -4.67 -17.89
N THR A 13 -15.99 -3.70 -17.00
CA THR A 13 -14.98 -3.37 -16.02
C THR A 13 -15.31 -3.99 -14.67
N PHE A 14 -14.30 -4.56 -14.03
CA PHE A 14 -14.38 -5.12 -12.69
C PHE A 14 -13.44 -4.35 -11.78
N ARG A 15 -13.97 -3.81 -10.68
CA ARG A 15 -13.14 -3.39 -9.56
C ARG A 15 -12.81 -4.62 -8.75
N ILE A 16 -11.53 -4.95 -8.69
CA ILE A 16 -11.02 -6.04 -7.88
C ILE A 16 -10.03 -5.47 -6.87
N ASP A 17 -9.81 -6.24 -5.81
CA ASP A 17 -8.82 -5.86 -4.81
C ASP A 17 -7.45 -5.60 -5.47
N VAL A 18 -6.83 -4.48 -5.09
CA VAL A 18 -5.56 -4.01 -5.67
C VAL A 18 -4.45 -5.06 -5.53
N PHE A 19 -4.46 -5.87 -4.46
CA PHE A 19 -3.50 -6.96 -4.26
C PHE A 19 -3.78 -8.15 -5.19
N LEU A 20 -5.04 -8.45 -5.51
CA LEU A 20 -5.38 -9.44 -6.54
C LEU A 20 -4.91 -8.98 -7.93
N LEU A 21 -5.00 -7.68 -8.21
CA LEU A 21 -4.48 -7.07 -9.43
C LEU A 21 -2.96 -7.24 -9.55
N PHE A 22 -2.22 -6.95 -8.49
CA PHE A 22 -0.77 -7.20 -8.43
C PHE A 22 -0.41 -8.69 -8.38
N PHE A 23 -1.21 -9.56 -7.76
CA PHE A 23 -1.06 -11.03 -7.81
C PHE A 23 -1.10 -11.53 -9.25
N LEU A 24 -2.10 -11.08 -10.01
CA LEU A 24 -2.24 -11.42 -11.41
C LEU A 24 -1.09 -10.86 -12.25
N ARG A 25 -0.54 -9.69 -11.93
CA ARG A 25 0.64 -9.16 -12.63
C ARG A 25 1.88 -10.01 -12.40
N ASP A 26 2.15 -10.33 -11.13
CA ASP A 26 3.44 -10.86 -10.71
C ASP A 26 3.45 -12.39 -10.86
N ASN A 27 2.35 -13.07 -10.56
CA ASN A 27 2.24 -14.53 -10.64
C ASN A 27 1.77 -14.99 -12.03
N CYS A 28 2.73 -15.19 -12.94
CA CYS A 28 2.45 -15.63 -14.31
C CYS A 28 1.58 -16.89 -14.40
N LYS A 29 1.65 -17.82 -13.44
CA LYS A 29 0.82 -19.03 -13.44
C LYS A 29 -0.64 -18.72 -13.13
N ALA A 30 -0.87 -17.85 -12.14
CA ALA A 30 -2.20 -17.38 -11.80
C ALA A 30 -2.81 -16.54 -12.92
N TYR A 31 -2.03 -15.62 -13.50
CA TYR A 31 -2.45 -14.86 -14.67
C TYR A 31 -2.85 -15.78 -15.82
N THR A 32 -1.98 -16.73 -16.18
CA THR A 32 -2.25 -17.67 -17.27
C THR A 32 -3.49 -18.51 -16.99
N PHE A 33 -3.74 -18.88 -15.73
CA PHE A 33 -4.95 -19.62 -15.37
C PHE A 33 -6.20 -18.75 -15.54
N PHE A 34 -6.18 -17.53 -15.02
CA PHE A 34 -7.27 -16.56 -15.14
C PHE A 34 -7.54 -16.17 -16.60
N GLU A 35 -6.50 -15.84 -17.36
CA GLU A 35 -6.55 -15.53 -18.79
C GLU A 35 -7.11 -16.71 -19.59
N LYS A 36 -6.75 -17.96 -19.26
CA LYS A 36 -7.33 -19.16 -19.90
C LYS A 36 -8.83 -19.30 -19.62
N GLN A 37 -9.29 -18.99 -18.40
CA GLN A 37 -10.73 -19.02 -18.10
C GLN A 37 -11.50 -18.01 -18.96
N LEU A 38 -10.98 -16.79 -19.08
CA LEU A 38 -11.58 -15.75 -19.92
C LEU A 38 -11.48 -16.08 -21.42
N SER A 39 -10.34 -16.59 -21.88
CA SER A 39 -10.15 -17.02 -23.27
C SER A 39 -11.10 -18.15 -23.66
N SER A 40 -11.43 -19.05 -22.72
CA SER A 40 -12.37 -20.16 -22.96
C SER A 40 -13.79 -19.70 -23.27
N ILE A 41 -14.15 -18.47 -22.87
CA ILE A 41 -15.42 -17.81 -23.18
C ILE A 41 -15.26 -16.68 -24.21
N GLY A 42 -14.16 -16.67 -24.97
CA GLY A 42 -13.93 -15.72 -26.06
C GLY A 42 -13.62 -14.30 -25.59
N CYS A 43 -13.07 -14.14 -24.38
CA CYS A 43 -12.74 -12.84 -23.80
C CYS A 43 -11.23 -12.59 -23.74
N THR A 44 -10.86 -11.33 -23.85
CA THR A 44 -9.53 -10.79 -23.56
C THR A 44 -9.58 -9.93 -22.31
N VAL A 45 -8.44 -9.79 -21.61
CA VAL A 45 -8.36 -9.06 -20.35
C VAL A 45 -7.22 -8.06 -20.34
N GLU A 46 -7.46 -6.90 -19.76
CA GLU A 46 -6.48 -5.83 -19.56
C GLU A 46 -6.53 -5.39 -18.08
N LEU A 47 -5.35 -5.31 -17.45
CA LEU A 47 -5.21 -4.90 -16.06
C LEU A 47 -4.85 -3.42 -16.02
N ASN A 48 -5.69 -2.60 -15.37
CA ASN A 48 -5.42 -1.19 -15.12
C ASN A 48 -5.05 -1.00 -13.64
N PHE A 49 -3.78 -0.70 -13.39
CA PHE A 49 -3.25 -0.52 -12.03
C PHE A 49 -3.50 0.88 -11.48
N ASP A 50 -3.65 1.88 -12.33
CA ASP A 50 -3.88 3.27 -11.91
C ASP A 50 -5.32 3.47 -11.41
N GLU A 51 -6.27 2.75 -12.01
CA GLU A 51 -7.70 2.83 -11.69
C GLU A 51 -8.22 1.66 -10.83
N GLU A 52 -7.34 0.72 -10.45
CA GLU A 52 -7.68 -0.51 -9.72
C GLU A 52 -8.77 -1.36 -10.41
N GLU A 53 -8.70 -1.42 -11.74
CA GLU A 53 -9.76 -1.94 -12.60
C GLU A 53 -9.23 -3.02 -13.55
N VAL A 54 -10.06 -4.04 -13.80
CA VAL A 54 -9.82 -5.06 -14.82
C VAL A 54 -10.87 -4.92 -15.91
N LEU A 55 -10.40 -4.63 -17.12
CA LEU A 55 -11.24 -4.49 -18.29
C LEU A 55 -11.27 -5.82 -19.05
N VAL A 56 -12.47 -6.37 -19.19
CA VAL A 56 -12.73 -7.58 -19.96
C VAL A 56 -13.46 -7.20 -21.22
N ARG A 57 -12.93 -7.62 -22.37
CA ARG A 57 -13.56 -7.43 -23.68
C ARG A 57 -13.92 -8.80 -24.25
N GLY A 58 -15.09 -8.92 -24.87
CA GLY A 58 -15.53 -10.15 -25.50
C GLY A 58 -16.39 -9.89 -26.73
N GLU A 59 -16.53 -10.90 -27.57
CA GLU A 59 -17.38 -10.86 -28.76
C GLU A 59 -18.55 -11.83 -28.61
N VAL A 60 -19.74 -11.37 -29.01
CA VAL A 60 -20.96 -12.18 -28.92
C VAL A 60 -21.70 -12.18 -30.25
N ASP A 61 -22.08 -13.38 -30.69
CA ASP A 61 -22.86 -13.59 -31.91
C ASP A 61 -24.37 -13.41 -31.68
N LYS A 62 -25.06 -12.89 -32.70
CA LYS A 62 -26.52 -12.96 -32.78
C LYS A 62 -26.97 -14.42 -32.77
N GLY A 63 -27.66 -14.82 -31.71
CA GLY A 63 -28.26 -16.16 -31.62
C GLY A 63 -29.39 -16.37 -32.64
N PRO A 64 -29.97 -17.58 -32.73
CA PRO A 64 -31.02 -17.93 -33.71
C PRO A 64 -32.26 -17.03 -33.69
N GLY A 65 -32.48 -16.28 -32.59
CA GLY A 65 -33.58 -15.32 -32.42
C GLY A 65 -33.30 -13.88 -32.87
N GLY A 66 -32.15 -13.59 -33.47
CA GLY A 66 -31.84 -12.30 -34.12
C GLY A 66 -31.49 -11.11 -33.21
N GLY A 67 -31.58 -11.27 -31.88
CA GLY A 67 -31.24 -10.24 -30.90
C GLY A 67 -29.98 -10.55 -30.10
N PHE A 68 -29.24 -9.51 -29.70
CA PHE A 68 -28.06 -9.64 -28.84
C PHE A 68 -28.39 -9.75 -27.35
N GLY A 69 -29.57 -9.30 -26.90
CA GLY A 69 -29.91 -9.16 -25.47
C GLY A 69 -29.68 -10.44 -24.66
N GLY A 70 -30.27 -11.56 -25.09
CA GLY A 70 -30.08 -12.84 -24.38
C GLY A 70 -28.65 -13.39 -24.47
N SER A 71 -27.94 -13.14 -25.57
CA SER A 71 -26.53 -13.56 -25.70
C SER A 71 -25.60 -12.70 -24.83
N ALA A 72 -25.90 -11.40 -24.69
CA ALA A 72 -25.14 -10.46 -23.86
C ALA A 72 -25.35 -10.72 -22.36
N GLU A 73 -26.58 -10.98 -21.92
CA GLU A 73 -26.87 -11.37 -20.54
C GLU A 73 -26.16 -12.68 -20.16
N LYS A 74 -26.17 -13.65 -21.08
CA LYS A 74 -25.43 -14.91 -20.90
C LYS A 74 -23.93 -14.69 -20.81
N TRP A 75 -23.37 -13.86 -21.69
CA TRP A 75 -21.95 -13.49 -21.65
C TRP A 75 -21.59 -12.84 -20.31
N GLU A 76 -22.37 -11.87 -19.87
CA GLU A 76 -22.13 -11.16 -18.62
C GLU A 76 -22.17 -12.10 -17.41
N TYR A 77 -23.14 -13.03 -17.39
CA TYR A 77 -23.20 -14.06 -16.36
C TYR A 77 -21.93 -14.93 -16.34
N GLN A 78 -21.45 -15.39 -17.51
CA GLN A 78 -20.25 -16.21 -17.60
C GLN A 78 -19.00 -15.45 -17.12
N VAL A 79 -18.82 -14.20 -17.51
CA VAL A 79 -17.69 -13.38 -17.05
C VAL A 79 -17.77 -13.16 -15.53
N ASN A 80 -18.96 -12.83 -15.00
CA ASN A 80 -19.14 -12.67 -13.55
C ASN A 80 -18.77 -13.94 -12.78
N GLN A 81 -19.13 -15.13 -13.29
CA GLN A 81 -18.77 -16.40 -12.65
C GLN A 81 -17.26 -16.64 -12.60
N VAL A 82 -16.51 -16.24 -13.63
CA VAL A 82 -15.04 -16.32 -13.63
C VAL A 82 -14.45 -15.47 -12.50
N PHE A 83 -14.97 -14.25 -12.30
CA PHE A 83 -14.50 -13.36 -11.22
C PHE A 83 -14.93 -13.83 -9.84
N VAL A 84 -16.14 -14.37 -9.67
CA VAL A 84 -16.56 -14.99 -8.41
C VAL A 84 -15.61 -16.15 -8.06
N GLN A 85 -15.33 -17.05 -9.00
CA GLN A 85 -14.39 -18.15 -8.80
C GLN A 85 -12.97 -17.66 -8.53
N LEU A 86 -12.50 -16.62 -9.23
CA LEU A 86 -11.20 -16.01 -8.97
C LEU A 86 -11.11 -15.51 -7.52
N THR A 87 -12.12 -14.77 -7.06
CA THR A 87 -12.18 -14.23 -5.69
C THR A 87 -12.31 -15.33 -4.64
N GLU A 88 -13.12 -16.38 -4.88
CA GLU A 88 -13.30 -17.49 -3.94
C GLU A 88 -12.09 -18.43 -3.88
N SER A 89 -11.39 -18.63 -5.01
CA SER A 89 -10.16 -19.43 -5.06
C SER A 89 -8.95 -18.69 -4.52
N TYR A 90 -9.01 -17.35 -4.52
CA TYR A 90 -8.06 -16.48 -3.85
C TYR A 90 -8.30 -16.47 -2.33
N ASN A 91 -7.80 -17.50 -1.65
CA ASN A 91 -7.75 -17.53 -0.18
C ASN A 91 -6.48 -16.85 0.32
N CYS A 92 -6.61 -15.67 0.91
CA CYS A 92 -5.53 -14.97 1.62
C CYS A 92 -5.06 -15.82 2.81
N TYR A 93 -3.91 -16.48 2.69
CA TYR A 93 -3.27 -17.09 3.84
C TYR A 93 -2.47 -16.02 4.59
N HIS A 94 -2.98 -15.60 5.75
CA HIS A 94 -2.24 -14.80 6.72
C HIS A 94 -1.03 -15.62 7.22
N VAL A 95 0.17 -15.31 6.72
CA VAL A 95 1.41 -15.93 7.19
C VAL A 95 1.96 -15.10 8.34
N LEU A 96 1.68 -15.56 9.56
CA LEU A 96 2.34 -15.14 10.80
C LEU A 96 3.83 -15.57 10.77
N GLU A 97 4.69 -14.68 10.24
CA GLU A 97 6.17 -14.67 10.22
C GLU A 97 6.88 -15.88 9.53
N PRO A 98 7.77 -15.70 8.52
CA PRO A 98 8.94 -14.81 8.52
C PRO A 98 9.28 -14.20 7.13
N LYS A 99 8.44 -13.30 6.60
CA LYS A 99 8.68 -12.59 5.31
C LYS A 99 8.70 -11.05 5.41
N GLN A 100 8.84 -10.49 6.61
CA GLN A 100 8.71 -9.05 6.88
C GLN A 100 9.94 -8.19 6.46
N LEU A 101 11.00 -8.80 5.93
CA LEU A 101 12.26 -8.14 5.57
C LEU A 101 12.74 -8.62 4.21
N VAL A 102 12.94 -7.70 3.27
CA VAL A 102 13.40 -8.04 1.91
C VAL A 102 14.51 -7.10 1.43
N ASP A 103 15.42 -7.63 0.60
CA ASP A 103 16.41 -6.83 -0.13
C ASP A 103 15.73 -5.84 -1.07
N ALA A 104 16.12 -4.57 -0.97
CA ALA A 104 15.64 -3.57 -1.90
C ALA A 104 16.23 -3.82 -3.30
N PRO A 105 15.46 -3.62 -4.39
CA PRO A 105 16.02 -3.65 -5.74
C PRO A 105 17.02 -2.50 -5.94
N PRO A 106 18.00 -2.64 -6.87
CA PRO A 106 19.03 -1.61 -7.10
C PRO A 106 18.50 -0.23 -7.52
N SER A 107 17.23 -0.15 -7.94
CA SER A 107 16.56 1.10 -8.30
C SER A 107 16.15 1.95 -7.10
N LEU A 108 16.12 1.38 -5.90
CA LEU A 108 15.83 2.12 -4.67
C LEU A 108 17.13 2.52 -3.98
N GLY A 109 17.11 3.69 -3.32
CA GLY A 109 18.26 4.20 -2.56
C GLY A 109 18.49 3.49 -1.22
N CYS A 110 17.59 2.58 -0.81
CA CYS A 110 17.66 1.86 0.44
C CYS A 110 18.26 0.46 0.27
N SER A 111 18.68 -0.15 1.39
CA SER A 111 19.22 -1.51 1.40
C SER A 111 18.15 -2.57 1.64
N LYS A 112 17.12 -2.24 2.41
CA LYS A 112 16.04 -3.15 2.80
C LYS A 112 14.68 -2.48 2.72
N ILE A 113 13.67 -3.31 2.49
CA ILE A 113 12.26 -2.93 2.63
C ILE A 113 11.67 -3.75 3.77
N PHE A 114 11.09 -3.06 4.75
CA PHE A 114 10.36 -3.67 5.85
C PHE A 114 8.88 -3.60 5.55
N PHE A 115 8.19 -4.70 5.79
CA PHE A 115 6.77 -4.80 5.51
C PHE A 115 5.99 -4.95 6.80
N ILE A 116 4.99 -4.09 6.98
CA ILE A 116 4.06 -4.15 8.10
C ILE A 116 2.76 -4.78 7.62
N GLU A 117 2.33 -5.84 8.33
CA GLU A 117 0.99 -6.39 8.18
C GLU A 117 0.00 -5.47 8.90
N CYS A 118 -1.00 -4.99 8.17
CA CYS A 118 -2.07 -4.16 8.73
C CYS A 118 -3.42 -4.86 8.56
N LEU A 119 -4.38 -4.48 9.40
CA LEU A 119 -5.76 -4.91 9.30
C LEU A 119 -6.62 -3.71 8.90
N PRO A 120 -7.73 -3.89 8.17
CA PRO A 120 -8.70 -2.83 7.95
C PRO A 120 -9.20 -2.23 9.26
N TRP A 121 -9.46 -0.93 9.25
CA TRP A 121 -9.87 -0.15 10.40
C TRP A 121 -11.14 -0.72 11.04
N ASP A 122 -11.03 -1.04 12.33
CA ASP A 122 -12.10 -1.59 13.17
C ASP A 122 -12.37 -0.73 14.42
N GLY A 123 -11.92 0.53 14.41
CA GLY A 123 -12.13 1.52 15.47
C GLY A 123 -10.92 1.72 16.38
N VAL A 124 -10.95 2.79 17.18
CA VAL A 124 -9.83 3.26 18.04
C VAL A 124 -9.32 2.19 19.03
N ARG A 125 -10.17 1.25 19.43
CA ARG A 125 -9.83 0.14 20.34
C ARG A 125 -9.80 -1.22 19.66
N GLY A 126 -9.87 -1.22 18.34
CA GLY A 126 -9.88 -2.42 17.54
C GLY A 126 -8.49 -3.03 17.39
N LYS A 127 -8.45 -4.21 16.77
CA LYS A 127 -7.21 -4.96 16.54
C LYS A 127 -6.33 -4.28 15.50
N SER A 128 -6.91 -3.51 14.59
CA SER A 128 -6.19 -2.79 13.54
C SER A 128 -5.16 -1.81 14.12
N VAL A 129 -5.56 -0.97 15.08
CA VAL A 129 -4.67 -0.03 15.78
C VAL A 129 -3.51 -0.75 16.45
N GLN A 130 -3.79 -1.88 17.11
CA GLN A 130 -2.76 -2.67 17.79
C GLN A 130 -1.81 -3.33 16.79
N ALA A 131 -2.31 -3.88 15.69
CA ALA A 131 -1.50 -4.49 14.65
C ALA A 131 -0.54 -3.48 14.02
N LEU A 132 -1.04 -2.28 13.66
CA LEU A 132 -0.23 -1.20 13.13
C LEU A 132 0.83 -0.73 14.12
N GLY A 133 0.44 -0.47 15.37
CA GLY A 133 1.37 -0.03 16.42
C GLY A 133 2.48 -1.05 16.67
N ASN A 134 2.12 -2.34 16.79
CA ASN A 134 3.09 -3.43 16.97
C ASN A 134 4.02 -3.57 15.76
N GLY A 135 3.50 -3.42 14.55
CA GLY A 135 4.28 -3.48 13.32
C GLY A 135 5.32 -2.38 13.22
N LEU A 136 4.92 -1.14 13.51
CA LEU A 136 5.82 0.02 13.54
C LEU A 136 6.89 -0.14 14.63
N GLN A 137 6.50 -0.58 15.83
CA GLN A 137 7.43 -0.84 16.92
C GLN A 137 8.48 -1.88 16.52
N LYS A 138 8.04 -3.03 15.97
CA LYS A 138 8.94 -4.08 15.47
C LYS A 138 9.89 -3.55 14.40
N CYS A 139 9.43 -2.67 13.51
CA CYS A 139 10.29 -2.06 12.49
C CYS A 139 11.43 -1.25 13.11
N LEU A 140 11.15 -0.40 14.10
CA LEU A 140 12.18 0.38 14.77
C LEU A 140 13.16 -0.51 15.54
N GLU A 141 12.67 -1.51 16.26
CA GLU A 141 13.50 -2.49 16.98
C GLU A 141 14.38 -3.31 16.05
N LEU A 142 13.88 -3.70 14.87
CA LEU A 142 14.64 -4.41 13.85
C LEU A 142 15.73 -3.54 13.24
N CYS A 143 15.48 -2.23 13.04
CA CYS A 143 16.53 -1.30 12.59
C CYS A 143 17.72 -1.33 13.56
N VAL A 144 17.44 -1.22 14.86
CA VAL A 144 18.49 -1.27 15.90
C VAL A 144 19.21 -2.62 15.90
N ARG A 145 18.46 -3.72 15.88
CA ARG A 145 18.98 -5.10 15.91
C ARG A 145 19.87 -5.43 14.72
N LEU A 146 19.53 -4.91 13.55
CA LEU A 146 20.26 -5.11 12.30
C LEU A 146 21.32 -4.03 12.03
N ASN A 147 21.51 -3.11 12.98
CA ASN A 147 22.50 -2.04 12.92
C ASN A 147 22.28 -1.04 11.76
N PHE A 148 21.02 -0.74 11.44
CA PHE A 148 20.65 0.31 10.49
C PHE A 148 20.61 1.68 11.17
N GLY A 149 21.15 2.69 10.48
CA GLY A 149 21.27 4.05 10.97
C GLY A 149 20.07 4.95 10.63
N SER A 150 19.29 4.56 9.63
CA SER A 150 18.18 5.37 9.12
C SER A 150 16.99 4.54 8.60
N VAL A 151 15.79 5.07 8.74
CA VAL A 151 14.55 4.46 8.22
C VAL A 151 13.59 5.51 7.67
N ALA A 152 12.94 5.24 6.55
CA ALA A 152 11.83 6.03 6.01
C ALA A 152 10.49 5.30 6.21
N ILE A 153 9.48 6.03 6.71
CA ILE A 153 8.17 5.50 7.09
C ILE A 153 7.08 6.38 6.47
N PRO A 154 6.18 5.83 5.63
CA PRO A 154 5.04 6.59 5.13
C PRO A 154 3.94 6.67 6.20
N ILE A 155 2.91 7.48 5.95
CA ILE A 155 1.68 7.41 6.76
C ILE A 155 0.89 6.16 6.34
N ILE A 156 0.85 5.20 7.26
CA ILE A 156 0.23 3.89 7.05
C ILE A 156 -1.18 3.86 7.64
N GLY A 157 -2.15 3.37 6.88
CA GLY A 157 -3.52 3.15 7.34
C GLY A 157 -4.59 3.91 6.54
N PRO A 158 -4.38 5.19 6.16
CA PRO A 158 -5.32 5.88 5.28
C PRO A 158 -5.37 5.22 3.91
N GLY A 159 -6.48 5.45 3.19
CA GLY A 159 -6.71 4.86 1.86
C GLY A 159 -7.83 3.82 1.85
N ILE A 160 -8.10 3.26 0.68
CA ILE A 160 -9.32 2.48 0.41
C ILE A 160 -9.35 1.17 1.20
N VAL A 161 -8.24 0.43 1.22
CA VAL A 161 -8.17 -0.92 1.81
C VAL A 161 -8.21 -0.86 3.33
N LEU A 162 -7.28 -0.11 3.92
CA LEU A 162 -7.11 -0.08 5.37
C LEU A 162 -8.12 0.86 6.04
N ASN A 163 -8.57 1.90 5.33
CA ASN A 163 -9.68 2.78 5.73
C ASN A 163 -9.54 3.41 7.14
N TYR A 164 -8.31 3.67 7.58
CA TYR A 164 -8.10 4.40 8.83
C TYR A 164 -8.47 5.87 8.62
N PRO A 165 -9.14 6.51 9.60
CA PRO A 165 -9.15 7.95 9.68
C PRO A 165 -7.72 8.49 9.74
N LEU A 166 -7.41 9.50 8.92
CA LEU A 166 -6.06 10.08 8.81
C LEU A 166 -5.44 10.40 10.16
N ARG A 167 -6.21 11.06 11.03
CA ARG A 167 -5.77 11.45 12.37
C ARG A 167 -5.39 10.26 13.26
N GLU A 168 -6.11 9.15 13.16
CA GLU A 168 -5.84 7.96 13.98
C GLU A 168 -4.57 7.25 13.50
N ALA A 169 -4.34 7.17 12.20
CA ALA A 169 -3.10 6.65 11.63
C ALA A 169 -1.87 7.48 12.06
N ILE A 170 -1.98 8.82 11.97
CA ILE A 170 -0.92 9.74 12.41
C ILE A 170 -0.65 9.56 13.89
N GLN A 171 -1.70 9.50 14.73
CA GLN A 171 -1.55 9.33 16.18
C GLN A 171 -0.75 8.07 16.51
N VAL A 172 -1.09 6.92 15.89
CA VAL A 172 -0.38 5.66 16.12
C VAL A 172 1.10 5.79 15.76
N LEU A 173 1.42 6.37 14.60
CA LEU A 173 2.81 6.58 14.19
C LEU A 173 3.58 7.47 15.16
N THR A 174 3.01 8.64 15.52
CA THR A 174 3.68 9.60 16.40
C THR A 174 3.84 9.09 17.82
N ASP A 175 2.91 8.28 18.32
CA ASP A 175 2.99 7.69 19.65
C ASP A 175 4.07 6.61 19.72
N ILE A 176 4.17 5.75 18.70
CA ILE A 176 5.23 4.74 18.62
C ILE A 176 6.61 5.39 18.53
N ILE A 177 6.77 6.43 17.71
CA ILE A 177 8.04 7.16 17.59
C ILE A 177 8.39 7.85 18.91
N HIS A 178 7.41 8.47 19.57
CA HIS A 178 7.62 9.10 20.87
C HIS A 178 8.06 8.06 21.92
N GLN A 179 7.35 6.94 22.05
CA GLN A 179 7.71 5.85 22.97
C GLN A 179 9.10 5.27 22.68
N PHE A 180 9.45 5.09 21.40
CA PHE A 180 10.79 4.67 21.00
C PHE A 180 11.85 5.70 21.40
N GLY A 181 11.56 6.99 21.23
CA GLY A 181 12.44 8.09 21.62
C GLY A 181 12.67 8.22 23.12
N LEU A 182 11.71 7.82 23.94
CA LEU A 182 11.87 7.73 25.41
C LEU A 182 12.65 6.49 25.86
N SER A 183 12.78 5.49 24.99
CA SER A 183 13.49 4.25 25.31
C SER A 183 15.01 4.47 25.29
N ALA A 184 15.74 3.82 26.21
CA ALA A 184 17.21 3.85 26.22
C ALA A 184 17.86 3.05 25.06
N SER A 185 17.05 2.53 24.13
CA SER A 185 17.42 1.49 23.16
C SER A 185 17.57 1.99 21.71
N SER A 186 17.80 3.27 21.48
CA SER A 186 17.96 3.78 20.10
C SER A 186 19.18 3.23 19.37
N GLY A 187 20.21 2.82 20.12
CA GLY A 187 21.35 2.06 19.60
C GLY A 187 21.97 2.69 18.34
N SER A 188 21.84 1.99 17.21
CA SER A 188 22.38 2.36 15.91
C SER A 188 21.48 3.30 15.11
N LEU A 189 20.16 3.31 15.36
CA LEU A 189 19.20 4.11 14.61
C LEU A 189 19.31 5.58 15.04
N THR A 190 19.64 6.46 14.10
CA THR A 190 19.87 7.89 14.38
C THR A 190 18.96 8.82 13.58
N ASN A 191 18.33 8.34 12.51
CA ASN A 191 17.43 9.13 11.68
C ASN A 191 16.14 8.35 11.36
N ILE A 192 14.99 8.99 11.58
CA ILE A 192 13.66 8.50 11.16
C ILE A 192 13.08 9.55 10.22
N HIS A 193 12.67 9.15 9.02
CA HIS A 193 12.02 10.03 8.04
C HIS A 193 10.55 9.64 7.96
N ILE A 194 9.64 10.56 8.30
CA ILE A 194 8.20 10.42 8.02
C ILE A 194 7.96 11.03 6.65
N VAL A 195 7.58 10.22 5.66
CA VAL A 195 7.47 10.65 4.27
C VAL A 195 6.00 10.81 3.88
N ILE A 196 5.65 12.00 3.36
CA ILE A 196 4.31 12.35 2.91
C ILE A 196 4.37 12.70 1.43
N LYS A 197 3.62 11.95 0.60
CA LYS A 197 3.65 12.11 -0.85
C LYS A 197 2.91 13.38 -1.30
N PRO A 198 3.56 14.28 -2.07
CA PRO A 198 2.89 15.43 -2.66
C PRO A 198 1.82 15.02 -3.68
N GLY A 199 0.79 15.85 -3.85
CA GLY A 199 -0.23 15.69 -4.88
C GLY A 199 -1.37 14.73 -4.52
N TYR A 200 -1.36 14.14 -3.31
CA TYR A 200 -2.53 13.47 -2.76
C TYR A 200 -3.53 14.47 -2.17
N PRO A 201 -4.86 14.24 -2.27
CA PRO A 201 -5.91 15.19 -1.86
C PRO A 201 -5.76 15.75 -0.42
N ASP A 202 -5.15 14.99 0.49
CA ASP A 202 -5.00 15.36 1.91
C ASP A 202 -3.54 15.52 2.34
N SER A 203 -2.60 15.61 1.39
CA SER A 203 -1.15 15.60 1.69
C SER A 203 -0.71 16.79 2.55
N GLU A 204 -1.21 18.01 2.28
CA GLU A 204 -0.93 19.20 3.10
C GLU A 204 -1.55 19.12 4.50
N GLU A 205 -2.79 18.65 4.61
CA GLU A 205 -3.46 18.44 5.90
C GLU A 205 -2.71 17.39 6.73
N CYS A 206 -2.32 16.29 6.09
CA CYS A 206 -1.51 15.24 6.69
C CYS A 206 -0.19 15.77 7.25
N TYR A 207 0.51 16.60 6.48
CA TYR A 207 1.73 17.26 6.92
C TYR A 207 1.53 18.12 8.16
N HIS A 208 0.49 18.96 8.16
CA HIS A 208 0.17 19.80 9.31
C HIS A 208 -0.25 19.01 10.54
N ASP A 209 -0.99 17.92 10.38
CA ASP A 209 -1.41 17.07 11.50
C ASP A 209 -0.26 16.25 12.09
N VAL A 210 0.64 15.71 11.26
CA VAL A 210 1.89 15.07 11.72
C VAL A 210 2.70 16.06 12.53
N TYR A 211 2.93 17.27 11.98
CA TYR A 211 3.66 18.31 12.67
C TYR A 211 3.02 18.68 14.01
N ARG A 212 1.70 18.88 14.03
CA ARG A 212 0.95 19.23 15.24
C ARG A 212 1.10 18.15 16.31
N GLN A 213 0.93 16.88 15.94
CA GLN A 213 1.00 15.77 16.90
C GLN A 213 2.41 15.58 17.46
N LEU A 214 3.43 15.65 16.61
CA LEU A 214 4.82 15.58 17.08
C LEU A 214 5.16 16.75 18.01
N SER A 215 4.70 17.95 17.68
CA SER A 215 4.89 19.13 18.54
C SER A 215 4.23 18.93 19.92
N LEU A 216 3.05 18.32 19.98
CA LEU A 216 2.36 18.03 21.24
C LEU A 216 3.10 16.97 22.07
N ASN A 217 3.54 15.89 21.43
CA ASN A 217 4.22 14.77 22.11
C ASN A 217 5.62 15.17 22.63
N MET A 218 6.29 16.13 21.99
CA MET A 218 7.73 16.38 22.20
C MET A 218 8.04 17.59 23.11
N ASN A 219 7.03 18.38 23.47
CA ASN A 219 7.14 19.56 24.35
C ASN A 219 7.46 19.24 25.83
N GLN A 220 7.84 18.01 26.17
CA GLN A 220 8.27 17.64 27.54
C GLN A 220 9.79 17.43 27.72
N GLY A 221 10.62 17.49 26.66
CA GLY A 221 12.06 17.23 26.84
C GLY A 221 13.05 17.60 25.72
N GLY A 222 12.60 18.01 24.52
CA GLY A 222 13.51 18.25 23.38
C GLY A 222 13.53 19.69 22.89
N GLN A 223 14.73 20.25 22.65
CA GLN A 223 14.87 21.47 21.84
C GLN A 223 14.58 21.14 20.37
N ALA A 224 13.34 21.28 19.94
CA ALA A 224 13.03 21.35 18.51
C ALA A 224 13.60 22.69 17.97
N ILE A 225 14.57 22.62 17.06
CA ILE A 225 15.11 23.81 16.38
C ILE A 225 14.21 24.09 15.20
N PHE A 226 13.26 24.99 15.40
CA PHE A 226 12.34 25.44 14.37
C PHE A 226 13.04 26.46 13.47
N ARG A 227 13.29 26.10 12.20
CA ARG A 227 13.43 27.11 11.15
C ARG A 227 12.07 27.30 10.51
N SER A 228 11.29 28.21 11.10
CA SER A 228 10.16 28.80 10.38
C SER A 228 10.75 29.77 9.36
N LEU A 229 10.81 29.35 8.10
CA LEU A 229 10.94 30.25 6.98
C LEU A 229 9.64 30.14 6.19
N THR A 230 9.02 31.28 6.01
CA THR A 230 7.75 31.42 5.31
C THR A 230 7.85 30.93 3.87
N SER A 231 6.76 30.30 3.41
CA SER A 231 6.42 29.76 2.08
C SER A 231 7.21 28.53 1.61
N ASP A 232 6.44 27.43 1.48
CA ASP A 232 6.75 26.17 0.77
C ASP A 232 7.36 25.07 1.66
N LEU A 233 6.48 24.20 2.19
CA LEU A 233 6.71 22.85 2.77
C LEU A 233 8.18 22.39 2.88
N ASP A 234 8.94 22.95 3.83
CA ASP A 234 10.33 22.56 4.12
C ASP A 234 10.41 21.30 5.01
N ASP A 235 11.49 20.52 4.88
CA ASP A 235 11.76 19.36 5.75
C ASP A 235 11.89 19.77 7.22
N ILE A 236 11.02 19.26 8.10
CA ILE A 236 11.08 19.53 9.55
C ILE A 236 12.01 18.53 10.21
N THR A 237 13.08 19.00 10.86
CA THR A 237 13.92 18.17 11.72
C THR A 237 13.66 18.43 13.21
N MET A 238 13.36 17.37 13.95
CA MET A 238 13.23 17.34 15.41
C MET A 238 14.20 16.33 16.02
N THR A 239 14.42 16.38 17.32
CA THR A 239 15.24 15.38 18.03
C THR A 239 14.45 14.85 19.22
N VAL A 240 14.29 13.53 19.31
CA VAL A 240 13.65 12.85 20.46
C VAL A 240 14.66 12.74 21.61
N GLU A 241 14.20 12.38 22.81
CA GLU A 241 15.04 12.36 24.02
C GLU A 241 16.29 11.49 23.89
N SER A 242 16.20 10.37 23.18
CA SER A 242 17.34 9.49 22.92
C SER A 242 18.37 10.02 21.92
N GLY A 243 18.15 11.22 21.34
CA GLY A 243 19.04 11.85 20.37
C GLY A 243 18.77 11.46 18.92
N VAL A 244 17.76 10.61 18.65
CA VAL A 244 17.34 10.28 17.28
C VAL A 244 16.72 11.50 16.61
N LYS A 245 17.15 11.78 15.38
CA LYS A 245 16.60 12.85 14.56
C LYS A 245 15.38 12.36 13.81
N LEU A 246 14.29 13.10 13.94
CA LEU A 246 13.05 12.87 13.23
C LEU A 246 12.91 13.92 12.13
N HIS A 247 12.79 13.46 10.89
CA HIS A 247 12.60 14.30 9.72
C HIS A 247 11.17 14.10 9.21
N VAL A 248 10.42 15.16 8.96
CA VAL A 248 9.15 15.10 8.22
C VAL A 248 9.42 15.60 6.82
N VAL A 249 9.31 14.70 5.85
CA VAL A 249 9.71 14.91 4.45
C VAL A 249 8.47 14.94 3.58
N PHE A 250 8.32 16.01 2.79
CA PHE A 250 7.24 16.11 1.81
C PHE A 250 7.77 15.66 0.44
N GLY A 251 7.68 14.37 0.14
CA GLY A 251 8.36 13.76 -1.00
C GLY A 251 7.85 12.36 -1.36
N ASP A 252 8.44 11.77 -2.41
CA ASP A 252 8.14 10.40 -2.82
C ASP A 252 9.09 9.42 -2.12
N ILE A 253 8.52 8.48 -1.36
CA ILE A 253 9.27 7.51 -0.57
C ILE A 253 10.21 6.62 -1.40
N THR A 254 9.93 6.47 -2.70
CA THR A 254 10.80 5.70 -3.61
C THR A 254 12.14 6.38 -3.88
N ASN A 255 12.24 7.70 -3.62
CA ASN A 255 13.46 8.48 -3.77
C ASN A 255 14.29 8.56 -2.48
N GLU A 256 13.81 7.97 -1.37
CA GLU A 256 14.55 7.96 -0.11
C GLU A 256 15.84 7.14 -0.21
N THR A 257 16.87 7.63 0.47
CA THR A 257 18.19 6.98 0.54
C THR A 257 18.52 6.49 1.95
N THR A 258 17.50 6.32 2.78
CA THR A 258 17.64 5.72 4.12
C THR A 258 17.99 4.24 4.00
N ASP A 259 18.61 3.66 5.03
CA ASP A 259 19.02 2.25 4.99
C ASP A 259 17.82 1.31 4.79
N VAL A 260 16.66 1.71 5.33
CA VAL A 260 15.42 0.94 5.33
C VAL A 260 14.24 1.80 4.88
N VAL A 261 13.41 1.27 3.99
CA VAL A 261 12.07 1.82 3.72
C VAL A 261 11.01 0.91 4.33
N VAL A 262 10.08 1.48 5.08
CA VAL A 262 8.89 0.77 5.57
C VAL A 262 7.79 0.89 4.52
N ASN A 263 7.13 -0.23 4.27
CA ASN A 263 5.96 -0.31 3.43
C ASN A 263 4.89 -1.14 4.14
N THR A 264 3.66 -1.02 3.67
CA THR A 264 2.57 -1.90 4.07
C THR A 264 2.38 -2.97 3.03
N THR A 265 1.87 -4.10 3.50
CA THR A 265 1.42 -5.17 2.62
C THR A 265 0.40 -6.00 3.38
N ASP A 266 -0.40 -6.73 2.64
CA ASP A 266 -1.20 -7.82 3.13
C ASP A 266 -0.45 -9.17 3.10
N PHE A 267 0.82 -9.16 2.64
CA PHE A 267 1.73 -10.29 2.40
C PHE A 267 1.21 -11.35 1.41
N GLN A 268 0.24 -11.01 0.57
CA GLN A 268 -0.35 -11.99 -0.37
C GLN A 268 0.47 -12.14 -1.66
N ASN A 269 1.36 -11.17 -1.95
CA ASN A 269 2.20 -11.14 -3.15
C ASN A 269 3.61 -10.68 -2.89
N PHE A 270 4.49 -11.63 -2.59
CA PHE A 270 5.93 -11.38 -2.57
C PHE A 270 6.60 -12.09 -3.73
N ILE A 271 6.84 -11.38 -4.84
CA ILE A 271 7.74 -11.86 -5.90
C ILE A 271 9.03 -11.04 -5.85
N LEU A 272 10.03 -11.62 -5.20
CA LEU A 272 11.42 -11.27 -5.46
C LEU A 272 11.74 -11.72 -6.88
N GLY A 273 11.88 -10.77 -7.79
CA GLY A 273 12.53 -10.99 -9.07
C GLY A 273 13.88 -11.66 -8.84
N LYS A 274 14.05 -12.85 -9.39
CA LYS A 274 15.37 -13.39 -9.70
C LYS A 274 15.81 -12.89 -11.05
#